data_AF-A0A0Q5JP82-F1
#
_entry.id   AF-A0A0Q5JP82-F1
#
_cell.length_a   1.000
_cell.length_b   1.000
_cell.length_c   1.000
_cell.angle_alpha   90.00
_cell.angle_beta   90.00
_cell.angle_gamma   90.00
#
_symmetry.space_group_name_H-M   'P 1'
#
loop_
_entity.id
_entity.type
_entity.pdbx_description
1 polymer ?
#
loop_
_entity_poly.entity_id
_entity_poly.type
_entity_poly.pdbx_seq_one_letter_code
_entity_poly.pdbx_strand_id
1 'polypeptide(L)'
;MDRLRRAKGLSVGELLQRAGMTKSYYQSRAGFSLPYNTNDIEALAAALGVTPEEVASPETAARIEIRIPVVPLAARVRRLVESHAATEDELLQHLADIDPFLARGASTLLSAETSSVVLDEEVLRLITHWADVPTEYLTDHTDEAVTERTDAELELREAMRAAGASSIQFRALGQMSPDALRAIAHSLRSGPPAG
;
A
#
# COMPACT_ATOMS: atom_id res chain seq x y z
N MET A 1 7.39 13.30 -8.21
CA MET A 1 6.49 14.04 -9.13
C MET A 1 5.02 13.65 -9.03
N ASP A 2 4.63 12.40 -9.33
CA ASP A 2 3.20 12.04 -9.40
C ASP A 2 2.45 12.18 -8.06
N ARG A 3 3.12 11.88 -6.94
CA ARG A 3 2.59 12.10 -5.59
C ARG A 3 2.30 13.59 -5.30
N LEU A 4 3.29 14.46 -5.49
CA LEU A 4 3.15 15.92 -5.32
C LEU A 4 2.02 16.49 -6.18
N ARG A 5 1.94 16.06 -7.44
CA ARG A 5 0.87 16.45 -8.35
C ARG A 5 -0.52 16.05 -7.82
N ARG A 6 -0.69 14.81 -7.36
CA ARG A 6 -1.96 14.34 -6.77
C ARG A 6 -2.30 15.08 -5.49
N ALA A 7 -1.34 15.34 -4.61
CA ALA A 7 -1.54 16.11 -3.38
C ALA A 7 -2.02 17.54 -3.65
N LYS A 8 -1.60 18.13 -4.78
CA LYS A 8 -2.06 19.46 -5.24
C LYS A 8 -3.36 19.39 -6.08
N GLY A 9 -3.96 18.22 -6.23
CA GLY A 9 -5.20 18.03 -6.98
C GLY A 9 -5.08 18.27 -8.48
N LEU A 10 -3.87 18.21 -9.05
CA LEU A 10 -3.63 18.51 -10.46
C LEU A 10 -3.68 17.24 -11.30
N SER A 11 -4.30 17.30 -12.49
CA SER A 11 -4.07 16.32 -13.54
C SER A 11 -2.68 16.49 -14.16
N VAL A 12 -2.20 15.47 -14.88
CA VAL A 12 -0.94 15.58 -15.62
C VAL A 12 -1.03 16.70 -16.67
N GLY A 13 -2.16 16.83 -17.35
CA GLY A 13 -2.37 17.88 -18.35
C GLY A 13 -2.25 19.29 -17.77
N GLU A 14 -2.87 19.53 -16.60
CA GLU A 14 -2.81 20.83 -15.93
C GLU A 14 -1.42 21.17 -15.42
N LEU A 15 -0.69 20.18 -14.89
CA LEU A 15 0.70 20.36 -14.48
C LEU A 15 1.56 20.80 -15.67
N LEU A 16 1.43 20.09 -16.80
CA LEU A 16 2.20 20.38 -18.01
C LEU A 16 1.88 21.74 -18.60
N GLN A 17 0.60 22.11 -18.64
CA GLN A 17 0.17 23.42 -19.09
C GLN A 17 0.77 24.53 -18.23
N ARG A 18 0.76 24.38 -16.90
CA ARG A 18 1.31 25.38 -15.97
C ARG A 18 2.83 25.46 -16.02
N ALA A 19 3.51 24.32 -16.19
CA ALA A 19 4.97 24.24 -16.28
C ALA A 19 5.52 24.61 -17.67
N GLY A 20 4.65 24.86 -18.68
CA GLY A 20 5.08 25.14 -20.04
C GLY A 20 5.74 23.94 -20.74
N MET A 21 5.42 22.72 -20.30
CA MET A 21 6.06 21.49 -20.78
C MET A 21 5.18 20.72 -21.75
N THR A 22 5.78 20.12 -22.77
CA THR A 22 5.06 19.20 -23.65
C THR A 22 4.95 17.82 -23.03
N LYS A 23 3.92 17.06 -23.41
CA LYS A 23 3.70 15.69 -22.94
C LYS A 23 4.86 14.76 -23.33
N SER A 24 5.41 14.86 -24.54
CA SER A 24 6.55 14.03 -24.95
C SER A 24 7.82 14.36 -24.18
N TYR A 25 8.06 15.66 -23.91
CA TYR A 25 9.19 16.11 -23.11
C TYR A 25 9.11 15.59 -21.67
N TYR A 26 7.95 15.72 -21.03
CA TYR A 26 7.70 15.17 -19.70
C TYR A 26 7.85 13.65 -19.64
N GLN A 27 7.27 12.91 -20.60
CA GLN A 27 7.34 11.45 -20.62
C GLN A 27 8.76 10.91 -20.81
N SER A 28 9.57 11.57 -21.65
CA SER A 28 10.97 11.18 -21.86
C SER A 28 11.81 11.24 -20.57
N ARG A 29 11.47 12.14 -19.65
CA ARG A 29 12.19 12.35 -18.39
C ARG A 29 11.54 11.65 -17.18
N ALA A 30 10.22 11.46 -17.20
CA ALA A 30 9.49 10.72 -16.18
C ALA A 30 9.80 9.21 -16.18
N GLY A 31 10.27 8.65 -17.32
CA GLY A 31 10.61 7.23 -17.49
C GLY A 31 12.09 6.87 -17.29
N PHE A 32 12.86 7.67 -16.55
CA PHE A 32 14.30 7.48 -16.27
C PHE A 32 15.26 7.49 -17.47
N SER A 33 14.82 7.86 -18.69
CA SER A 33 15.74 7.97 -19.83
C SER A 33 16.66 9.20 -19.78
N LEU A 34 16.21 10.29 -19.13
CA LEU A 34 16.97 11.53 -18.91
C LEU A 34 16.51 12.20 -17.61
N PRO A 35 17.42 12.66 -16.71
CA PRO A 35 17.04 13.38 -15.50
C PRO A 35 16.44 14.75 -15.81
N TYR A 36 15.57 15.29 -14.94
CA TYR A 36 15.15 16.69 -15.02
C TYR A 36 16.34 17.61 -14.76
N ASN A 37 16.50 18.66 -15.57
CA ASN A 37 17.51 19.69 -15.32
C ASN A 37 16.98 20.76 -14.34
N THR A 38 17.84 21.70 -13.93
CA THR A 38 17.46 22.76 -12.98
C THR A 38 16.25 23.59 -13.44
N ASN A 39 16.20 23.96 -14.72
CA ASN A 39 15.08 24.73 -15.26
C ASN A 39 13.78 23.92 -15.26
N ASP A 40 13.86 22.63 -15.54
CA ASP A 40 12.72 21.72 -15.48
C ASP A 40 12.17 21.65 -14.05
N ILE A 41 13.06 21.53 -13.06
CA ILE A 41 12.72 21.46 -11.63
C ILE A 41 12.06 22.76 -11.16
N GLU A 42 12.62 23.92 -11.53
CA GLU A 42 12.05 25.23 -11.18
C GLU A 42 10.66 25.44 -11.80
N ALA A 43 10.48 25.11 -13.07
CA ALA A 43 9.20 25.23 -13.75
C ALA A 43 8.12 24.32 -13.14
N LEU A 44 8.48 23.08 -12.81
CA LEU A 44 7.60 22.13 -12.14
C LEU A 44 7.27 22.57 -10.71
N ALA A 45 8.25 23.11 -9.97
CA ALA A 45 8.05 23.61 -8.61
C ALA A 45 7.09 24.79 -8.57
N ALA A 46 7.28 25.76 -9.48
CA ALA A 46 6.38 26.90 -9.66
C ALA A 46 4.95 26.44 -10.01
N ALA A 47 4.80 25.46 -10.91
CA ALA A 47 3.50 24.93 -11.31
C ALA A 47 2.77 24.18 -10.18
N LEU A 48 3.52 23.53 -9.29
CA LEU A 48 3.04 22.78 -8.13
C LEU A 48 2.86 23.65 -6.87
N GLY A 49 3.40 24.87 -6.85
CA GLY A 49 3.41 25.73 -5.67
C GLY A 49 4.21 25.10 -4.52
N VAL A 50 5.39 24.57 -4.83
CA VAL A 50 6.35 23.98 -3.88
C VAL A 50 7.76 24.51 -4.20
N THR A 51 8.74 24.18 -3.38
CA THR A 51 10.14 24.53 -3.62
C THR A 51 10.78 23.62 -4.68
N PRO A 52 11.82 24.09 -5.39
CA PRO A 52 12.64 23.23 -6.27
C PRO A 52 13.22 22.01 -5.54
N GLU A 53 13.55 22.16 -4.26
CA GLU A 53 14.04 21.06 -3.42
C GLU A 53 12.97 19.98 -3.19
N GLU A 54 11.71 20.34 -2.97
CA GLU A 54 10.60 19.37 -2.89
C GLU A 54 10.36 18.64 -4.22
N VAL A 55 10.67 19.26 -5.36
CA VAL A 55 10.58 18.61 -6.68
C VAL A 55 11.79 17.71 -6.95
N ALA A 56 12.99 18.15 -6.55
CA ALA A 56 14.25 17.43 -6.71
C ALA A 56 14.36 16.22 -5.77
N SER A 57 13.77 16.32 -4.58
CA SER A 57 13.83 15.33 -3.50
C SER A 57 12.43 14.80 -3.21
N PRO A 58 12.02 13.63 -3.75
CA PRO A 58 10.74 13.01 -3.41
C PRO A 58 10.58 12.70 -1.92
N GLU A 59 11.68 12.73 -1.16
CA GLU A 59 11.73 12.61 0.30
C GLU A 59 11.14 13.83 1.05
N THR A 60 11.12 15.02 0.45
CA THR A 60 10.67 16.28 1.08
C THR A 60 9.19 16.58 0.86
N ALA A 61 8.49 15.79 0.03
CA ALA A 61 7.03 15.89 -0.07
C ALA A 61 6.40 15.52 1.28
N ALA A 62 5.60 16.43 1.86
CA ALA A 62 5.01 16.27 3.19
C ALA A 62 4.43 14.85 3.39
N ARG A 63 5.09 14.07 4.24
CA ARG A 63 4.68 12.71 4.63
C ARG A 63 3.65 12.81 5.75
N ILE A 64 2.57 12.03 5.64
CA ILE A 64 1.60 11.95 6.72
C ILE A 64 2.15 10.95 7.72
N GLU A 65 2.85 11.45 8.73
CA GLU A 65 3.34 10.64 9.83
C GLU A 65 2.20 10.30 10.80
N ILE A 66 2.05 9.01 11.09
CA ILE A 66 1.07 8.50 12.04
C ILE A 66 1.78 7.72 13.14
N ARG A 67 1.32 7.91 14.38
CA ARG A 67 1.74 7.06 15.50
C ARG A 67 0.80 5.88 15.60
N ILE A 68 1.37 4.68 15.61
CA ILE A 68 0.60 3.45 15.59
C ILE A 68 1.04 2.46 16.67
N PRO A 69 0.13 1.60 17.18
CA PRO A 69 0.49 0.53 18.09
C PRO A 69 1.19 -0.62 17.33
N VAL A 70 2.41 -0.98 17.77
CA VAL A 70 3.26 -1.95 17.06
C VAL A 70 2.64 -3.35 17.07
N VAL A 71 2.29 -3.87 18.26
CA VAL A 71 1.88 -5.27 18.44
C VAL A 71 0.71 -5.68 17.55
N PRO A 72 -0.46 -5.02 17.59
CA PRO A 72 -1.60 -5.43 16.77
C PRO A 72 -1.35 -5.25 15.27
N LEU A 73 -0.59 -4.24 14.86
CA LEU A 73 -0.36 -3.97 13.43
C LEU A 73 0.70 -4.89 12.85
N ALA A 74 1.79 -5.15 13.57
CA ALA A 74 2.78 -6.14 13.16
C ALA A 74 2.14 -7.53 13.02
N ALA A 75 1.22 -7.90 13.93
CA ALA A 75 0.47 -9.15 13.81
C ALA A 75 -0.43 -9.19 12.57
N ARG A 76 -1.14 -8.09 12.25
CA ARG A 76 -1.94 -7.98 11.02
C ARG A 76 -1.08 -8.06 9.77
N VAL A 77 0.05 -7.36 9.72
CA VAL A 77 0.98 -7.41 8.57
C VAL A 77 1.49 -8.84 8.36
N ARG A 78 1.90 -9.54 9.43
CA ARG A 78 2.32 -10.95 9.34
C ARG A 78 1.21 -11.86 8.81
N ARG A 79 -0.02 -11.67 9.29
CA ARG A 79 -1.18 -12.39 8.77
C ARG A 79 -1.41 -12.13 7.27
N LEU A 80 -1.24 -10.89 6.81
CA LEU A 80 -1.34 -10.58 5.38
C LEU A 80 -0.24 -11.30 4.58
N VAL A 81 0.99 -11.34 5.10
CA VAL A 81 2.11 -12.08 4.51
C VAL A 81 1.80 -13.57 4.39
N GLU A 82 1.37 -14.20 5.48
CA GLU A 82 0.95 -15.61 5.52
C GLU A 82 -0.22 -15.88 4.56
N SER A 83 -1.18 -14.96 4.49
CA SER A 83 -2.35 -15.08 3.60
C SER A 83 -1.98 -15.03 2.12
N HIS A 84 -0.80 -14.54 1.77
CA HIS A 84 -0.27 -14.57 0.39
C HIS A 84 0.66 -15.76 0.13
N ALA A 85 0.88 -16.62 1.14
CA ALA A 85 1.92 -17.64 1.11
C ALA A 85 3.30 -17.06 0.76
N ALA A 86 3.56 -15.84 1.26
CA ALA A 86 4.79 -15.10 1.07
C ALA A 86 5.59 -15.02 2.38
N THR A 87 6.77 -14.43 2.30
CA THR A 87 7.67 -14.13 3.42
C THR A 87 7.72 -12.64 3.72
N GLU A 88 8.17 -12.26 4.93
CA GLU A 88 8.39 -10.84 5.27
C GLU A 88 9.40 -10.20 4.31
N ASP A 89 10.43 -10.94 3.89
CA ASP A 89 11.45 -10.46 2.94
C ASP A 89 10.87 -10.17 1.55
N GLU A 90 9.93 -10.98 1.06
CA GLU A 90 9.24 -10.72 -0.22
C GLU A 90 8.39 -9.45 -0.16
N LEU A 91 7.70 -9.21 0.97
CA LEU A 91 6.98 -7.95 1.20
C LEU A 91 7.97 -6.77 1.21
N LEU A 92 9.06 -6.87 1.97
CA LEU A 92 10.05 -5.81 2.09
C LEU A 92 10.72 -5.51 0.75
N GLN A 93 11.03 -6.53 -0.05
CA GLN A 93 11.57 -6.38 -1.40
C GLN A 93 10.56 -5.68 -2.32
N HIS A 94 9.29 -6.08 -2.29
CA HIS A 94 8.24 -5.41 -3.06
C HIS A 94 8.13 -3.92 -2.72
N LEU A 95 8.17 -3.57 -1.43
CA LEU A 95 8.16 -2.17 -1.00
C LEU A 95 9.44 -1.44 -1.42
N ALA A 96 10.60 -2.11 -1.38
CA ALA A 96 11.87 -1.51 -1.74
C ALA A 96 11.97 -1.19 -3.25
N ASP A 97 11.36 -2.02 -4.08
CA ASP A 97 11.24 -1.79 -5.53
C ASP A 97 10.39 -0.55 -5.85
N ILE A 98 9.48 -0.16 -4.94
CA ILE A 98 8.66 1.05 -5.03
C ILE A 98 9.42 2.25 -4.44
N ASP A 99 9.85 2.14 -3.18
CA ASP A 99 10.58 3.16 -2.43
C ASP A 99 11.34 2.50 -1.24
N PRO A 100 12.68 2.53 -1.23
CA PRO A 100 13.49 1.98 -0.14
C PRO A 100 13.18 2.56 1.25
N PHE A 101 12.67 3.80 1.32
CA PHE A 101 12.26 4.40 2.59
C PHE A 101 11.02 3.71 3.17
N LEU A 102 10.06 3.35 2.31
CA LEU A 102 8.83 2.68 2.73
C LEU A 102 9.12 1.25 3.22
N ALA A 103 10.04 0.55 2.55
CA ALA A 103 10.55 -0.74 3.02
C ALA A 103 11.19 -0.64 4.42
N ARG A 104 11.97 0.41 4.67
CA ARG A 104 12.56 0.64 6.01
C ARG A 104 11.49 0.91 7.07
N GLY A 105 10.43 1.65 6.72
CA GLY A 105 9.28 1.87 7.60
C GLY A 105 8.56 0.56 7.95
N ALA A 106 8.32 -0.31 6.97
CA ALA A 106 7.72 -1.62 7.21
C ALA A 106 8.63 -2.52 8.06
N SER A 107 9.93 -2.55 7.78
CA SER A 107 10.91 -3.29 8.58
C SER A 107 10.91 -2.80 10.04
N THR A 108 10.86 -1.47 10.25
CA THR A 108 10.78 -0.87 11.58
C THR A 108 9.51 -1.29 12.33
N LEU A 109 8.36 -1.35 11.66
CA LEU A 109 7.12 -1.87 12.25
C LEU A 109 7.25 -3.34 12.65
N LEU A 110 7.82 -4.19 11.79
CA LEU A 110 7.92 -5.63 12.01
C LEU A 110 8.94 -6.00 13.10
N SER A 111 10.03 -5.24 13.22
CA SER A 111 11.12 -5.51 14.17
C SER A 111 11.07 -4.68 15.46
N ALA A 112 10.09 -3.78 15.62
CA ALA A 112 10.03 -2.91 16.79
C ALA A 112 9.75 -3.68 18.08
N GLU A 113 10.57 -3.42 19.11
CA GLU A 113 10.35 -3.89 20.48
C GLU A 113 9.56 -2.88 21.33
N THR A 114 9.26 -1.70 20.78
CA THR A 114 8.49 -0.65 21.44
C THR A 114 6.98 -0.89 21.34
N SER A 115 6.20 -0.22 22.19
CA SER A 115 4.74 -0.30 22.14
C SER A 115 4.13 0.46 20.94
N SER A 116 4.82 1.49 20.45
CA SER A 116 4.39 2.29 19.30
C SER A 116 5.58 2.75 18.47
N VAL A 117 5.30 3.03 17.19
CA VAL A 117 6.24 3.64 16.24
C VAL A 117 5.54 4.78 15.50
N VAL A 118 6.33 5.71 14.96
CA VAL A 118 5.87 6.71 14.00
C VAL A 118 6.34 6.28 12.63
N LEU A 119 5.43 6.23 11.66
CA LEU A 119 5.74 5.88 10.28
C LEU A 119 4.93 6.73 9.31
N ASP A 120 5.38 6.77 8.07
CA ASP A 120 4.62 7.32 6.95
C ASP A 120 3.39 6.42 6.71
N GLU A 121 2.18 6.99 6.75
CA GLU A 121 0.93 6.28 6.50
C GLU A 121 0.95 5.51 5.18
N GLU A 122 1.68 6.00 4.16
CA GLU A 122 1.86 5.33 2.87
C GLU A 122 2.40 3.89 3.02
N VAL A 123 3.22 3.61 4.04
CA VAL A 123 3.70 2.25 4.33
C VAL A 123 2.51 1.30 4.54
N LEU A 124 1.52 1.70 5.34
CA LEU A 124 0.33 0.88 5.61
C LEU A 124 -0.57 0.78 4.37
N ARG A 125 -0.69 1.85 3.59
CA ARG A 125 -1.45 1.86 2.34
C ARG A 125 -0.85 0.90 1.31
N LEU A 126 0.47 0.87 1.17
CA LEU A 126 1.14 -0.05 0.25
C LEU A 126 1.04 -1.50 0.71
N ILE A 127 1.18 -1.78 2.01
CA ILE A 127 1.01 -3.15 2.54
C ILE A 127 -0.41 -3.66 2.28
N THR A 128 -1.44 -2.84 2.55
CA THR A 128 -2.84 -3.22 2.28
C THR A 128 -3.12 -3.40 0.80
N HIS A 129 -2.54 -2.55 -0.06
CA HIS A 129 -2.65 -2.69 -1.50
C HIS A 129 -1.99 -3.97 -2.02
N TRP A 130 -0.76 -4.25 -1.59
CA TRP A 130 -0.05 -5.50 -1.88
C TRP A 130 -0.89 -6.72 -1.47
N ALA A 131 -1.56 -6.64 -0.32
CA ALA A 131 -2.36 -7.72 0.20
C ALA A 131 -3.78 -7.85 -0.42
N ASP A 132 -4.20 -6.90 -1.28
CA ASP A 132 -5.57 -6.74 -1.80
C ASP A 132 -6.63 -6.79 -0.68
N VAL A 133 -6.47 -5.90 0.31
CA VAL A 133 -7.42 -5.65 1.40
C VAL A 133 -7.77 -4.16 1.51
N PRO A 134 -8.87 -3.76 2.17
CA PRO A 134 -9.19 -2.36 2.41
C PRO A 134 -8.05 -1.63 3.13
N THR A 135 -7.78 -0.39 2.75
CA THR A 135 -6.68 0.41 3.33
C THR A 135 -6.90 0.67 4.83
N GLU A 136 -8.16 0.86 5.21
CA GLU A 136 -8.64 1.09 6.55
C GLU A 136 -8.25 -0.06 7.50
N TYR A 137 -8.03 -1.27 6.98
CA TYR A 137 -7.61 -2.43 7.78
C TYR A 137 -6.33 -2.19 8.58
N LEU A 138 -5.41 -1.39 8.05
CA LEU A 138 -4.20 -0.96 8.77
C LEU A 138 -4.23 0.52 9.16
N THR A 139 -4.78 1.41 8.33
CA THR A 139 -4.76 2.86 8.62
C THR A 139 -5.77 3.28 9.69
N ASP A 140 -6.93 2.62 9.77
CA ASP A 140 -7.92 2.78 10.83
C ASP A 140 -8.09 1.45 11.58
N HIS A 141 -7.03 1.07 12.28
CA HIS A 141 -6.97 -0.20 12.99
C HIS A 141 -7.99 -0.34 14.14
N THR A 142 -8.64 0.76 14.51
CA THR A 142 -9.71 0.82 15.51
C THR A 142 -11.10 0.56 14.93
N ASP A 143 -11.25 0.55 13.60
CA ASP A 143 -12.50 0.14 12.95
C ASP A 143 -12.67 -1.39 13.07
N GLU A 144 -13.46 -1.79 14.07
CA GLU A 144 -13.78 -3.20 14.34
C GLU A 144 -14.55 -3.85 13.19
N ALA A 145 -15.41 -3.10 12.49
CA ALA A 145 -16.23 -3.65 11.41
C ALA A 145 -15.38 -3.99 10.18
N VAL A 146 -14.47 -3.08 9.80
CA VAL A 146 -13.50 -3.34 8.72
C VAL A 146 -12.55 -4.47 9.12
N THR A 147 -12.07 -4.45 10.36
CA THR A 147 -11.16 -5.49 10.88
C THR A 147 -11.81 -6.86 10.83
N GLU A 148 -12.99 -7.01 11.43
CA GLU A 148 -13.69 -8.29 11.52
C GLU A 148 -14.01 -8.85 10.13
N ARG A 149 -14.48 -7.99 9.22
CA ARG A 149 -14.79 -8.38 7.85
C ARG A 149 -13.54 -8.85 7.11
N THR A 150 -12.47 -8.06 7.15
CA THR A 150 -11.22 -8.39 6.45
C THR A 150 -10.65 -9.69 6.99
N ASP A 151 -10.67 -9.88 8.30
CA ASP A 151 -10.24 -11.12 8.95
C ASP A 151 -11.02 -12.34 8.47
N ALA A 152 -12.35 -12.24 8.38
CA ALA A 152 -13.19 -13.32 7.87
C ALA A 152 -12.91 -13.63 6.38
N GLU A 153 -12.61 -12.62 5.56
CA GLU A 153 -12.19 -12.81 4.17
C GLU A 153 -10.83 -13.51 4.08
N LEU A 154 -9.87 -13.14 4.94
CA LEU A 154 -8.55 -13.80 5.02
C LEU A 154 -8.68 -15.27 5.46
N GLU A 155 -9.53 -15.58 6.43
CA GLU A 155 -9.80 -16.96 6.86
C GLU A 155 -10.38 -17.82 5.73
N LEU A 156 -11.25 -17.24 4.91
CA LEU A 156 -11.81 -17.92 3.75
C LEU A 156 -10.75 -18.13 2.66
N ARG A 157 -9.90 -17.12 2.38
CA ARG A 157 -8.75 -17.25 1.46
C ARG A 157 -7.85 -18.43 1.85
N GLU A 158 -7.54 -18.53 3.14
CA GLU A 158 -6.72 -19.61 3.68
C GLU A 158 -7.39 -20.98 3.52
N ALA A 159 -8.65 -21.11 3.90
CA ALA A 159 -9.40 -22.37 3.77
C ALA A 159 -9.52 -22.82 2.31
N MET A 160 -9.76 -21.89 1.39
CA MET A 160 -9.82 -22.16 -0.04
C MET A 160 -8.48 -22.64 -0.60
N ARG A 161 -7.38 -22.01 -0.20
CA ARG A 161 -6.04 -22.44 -0.60
C ARG A 161 -5.74 -23.85 -0.08
N ALA A 162 -6.06 -24.12 1.19
CA ALA A 162 -5.90 -25.45 1.78
C ALA A 162 -6.71 -26.53 1.03
N ALA A 163 -7.86 -26.15 0.46
CA ALA A 163 -8.69 -27.01 -0.39
C ALA A 163 -8.22 -27.09 -1.86
N GLY A 164 -7.11 -26.45 -2.24
CA GLY A 164 -6.55 -26.49 -3.59
C GLY A 164 -7.23 -25.57 -4.62
N ALA A 165 -8.09 -24.65 -4.18
CA ALA A 165 -8.73 -23.69 -5.09
C ALA A 165 -7.74 -22.58 -5.51
N SER A 166 -7.60 -22.36 -6.82
CA SER A 166 -6.85 -21.22 -7.36
C SER A 166 -7.64 -19.92 -7.19
N SER A 167 -7.06 -18.97 -6.45
CA SER A 167 -7.53 -17.60 -6.13
C SER A 167 -8.87 -17.14 -6.74
N ILE A 168 -9.90 -16.98 -5.92
CA ILE A 168 -11.07 -16.16 -6.26
C ILE A 168 -10.75 -14.70 -5.94
N GLN A 169 -11.18 -13.76 -6.79
CA GLN A 169 -11.14 -12.33 -6.47
C GLN A 169 -12.23 -12.01 -5.44
N PHE A 170 -11.83 -11.73 -4.20
CA PHE A 170 -12.73 -11.61 -3.04
C PHE A 170 -13.70 -10.42 -3.11
N ARG A 171 -13.44 -9.43 -3.98
CA ARG A 171 -14.43 -8.38 -4.28
C ARG A 171 -15.78 -8.94 -4.74
N ALA A 172 -15.83 -10.14 -5.31
CA ALA A 172 -17.07 -10.79 -5.73
C ALA A 172 -17.94 -11.28 -4.56
N LEU A 173 -17.38 -11.43 -3.35
CA LEU A 173 -18.10 -11.89 -2.14
C LEU A 173 -18.71 -10.74 -1.33
N GLY A 174 -18.69 -9.51 -1.85
CA GLY A 174 -18.92 -8.23 -1.15
C GLY A 174 -20.28 -8.03 -0.45
N GLN A 175 -21.17 -9.02 -0.44
CA GLN A 175 -22.46 -8.98 0.26
C GLN A 175 -22.57 -9.99 1.42
N MET A 176 -21.56 -10.85 1.62
CA MET A 176 -21.59 -11.86 2.68
C MET A 176 -21.15 -11.26 4.02
N SER A 177 -21.82 -11.65 5.10
CA SER A 177 -21.44 -11.28 6.47
C SER A 177 -20.16 -12.00 6.91
N PRO A 178 -19.40 -11.46 7.90
CA PRO A 178 -18.23 -12.13 8.45
C PRO A 178 -18.53 -13.57 8.90
N ASP A 179 -19.65 -13.79 9.61
CA ASP A 179 -20.06 -15.14 10.05
C ASP A 179 -20.30 -16.10 8.89
N ALA A 180 -20.91 -15.63 7.80
CA ALA A 180 -21.14 -16.46 6.62
C ALA A 180 -19.82 -16.85 5.94
N LEU A 181 -18.86 -15.92 5.86
CA LEU A 181 -17.52 -16.19 5.32
C LEU A 181 -16.80 -17.25 6.16
N ARG A 182 -16.84 -17.12 7.50
CA ARG A 182 -16.24 -18.09 8.43
C ARG A 182 -16.91 -19.46 8.36
N ALA A 183 -18.24 -19.50 8.20
CA ALA A 183 -18.98 -20.76 8.03
C ALA A 183 -18.54 -21.51 6.77
N ILE A 184 -18.35 -20.80 5.65
CA ILE A 184 -17.81 -21.39 4.41
C ILE A 184 -16.37 -21.87 4.64
N ALA A 185 -15.52 -21.04 5.25
CA ALA A 185 -14.14 -21.40 5.54
C ALA A 185 -14.05 -22.67 6.41
N HIS A 186 -14.91 -22.79 7.41
CA HIS A 186 -15.03 -24.00 8.24
C HIS A 186 -15.48 -25.21 7.41
N SER A 187 -16.51 -25.06 6.58
CA SER A 187 -16.98 -26.13 5.70
C SER A 187 -15.90 -26.63 4.73
N LEU A 188 -15.06 -25.73 4.21
CA LEU A 188 -13.94 -26.09 3.32
C LEU A 188 -12.85 -26.88 4.06
N ARG A 189 -12.54 -26.52 5.31
CA ARG A 189 -11.57 -27.24 6.14
C ARG A 189 -12.07 -28.62 6.58
N SER A 190 -13.38 -28.79 6.74
CA SER A 190 -14.00 -30.05 7.16
C SER A 190 -14.34 -31.01 6.00
N GLY A 191 -14.23 -30.56 4.75
CA GLY A 191 -14.42 -31.39 3.56
C GLY A 191 -13.29 -32.41 3.37
N PRO A 192 -13.53 -33.56 2.72
CA PRO A 192 -12.47 -34.53 2.42
C PRO A 192 -11.37 -33.88 1.56
N PRO A 193 -10.09 -34.23 1.76
CA PRO A 193 -9.00 -33.65 0.97
C PRO A 193 -9.24 -33.94 -0.52
N ALA A 194 -9.09 -32.91 -1.35
CA ALA A 194 -9.09 -33.06 -2.79
C ALA A 194 -7.92 -34.00 -3.15
N GLY A 195 -8.26 -35.22 -3.61
CA GLY A 195 -7.31 -36.24 -4.04
C GLY A 195 -6.76 -35.98 -5.43
#